data_AF-A1A2K8-F1
#
_entry.id   AF-A1A2K8-F1
#
_cell.length_a   1.000
_cell.length_b   1.000
_cell.length_c   1.000
_cell.angle_alpha   90.00
_cell.angle_beta   90.00
_cell.angle_gamma   90.00
#
_symmetry.space_group_name_H-M   'P 1'
#
loop_
_entity.id
_entity.type
_entity.pdbx_description
1 polymer ?
#
loop_
_entity_poly.entity_id
_entity_poly.type
_entity_poly.pdbx_seq_one_letter_code
_entity_poly.pdbx_strand_id
1 'polypeptide(L)'
;MNQTASDNAEEFGFHAGDLVQEWLWDDDVDDSIRAKIEELTGEELVDEDYDSAVDGVIIWWRDGDDEDELADTIVDAYAVLGDDGPLWVLTPKPGRPGAASSSTVQSAAKTAGMNAATPLTVSSDWNGIHLRAFGKGK
;
A
#
# COMPACT_ATOMS: atom_id res chain seq x y z
N MET A 1 18.38 21.53 -5.82
CA MET A 1 17.10 21.12 -5.22
C MET A 1 16.59 20.00 -6.09
N ASN A 2 17.00 18.77 -5.80
CA ASN A 2 16.47 17.60 -6.52
C ASN A 2 15.23 17.17 -5.76
N GLN A 3 14.06 17.60 -6.26
CA GLN A 3 12.82 16.91 -5.97
C GLN A 3 13.00 15.49 -6.49
N THR A 4 13.21 14.56 -5.57
CA THR A 4 13.01 13.15 -5.85
C THR A 4 11.49 12.94 -5.83
N ALA A 5 10.97 11.92 -6.50
CA ALA A 5 9.55 11.54 -6.58
C ALA A 5 8.96 11.14 -5.21
N SER A 6 9.13 11.99 -4.20
CA SER A 6 8.90 11.73 -2.78
C SER A 6 8.02 12.82 -2.16
N ASP A 7 7.47 13.73 -2.96
CA ASP A 7 6.73 14.90 -2.49
C ASP A 7 5.21 14.78 -2.65
N ASN A 8 4.66 13.91 -3.52
CA ASN A 8 3.23 13.96 -3.80
C ASN A 8 2.53 12.66 -3.40
N ALA A 9 1.70 12.72 -2.36
CA ALA A 9 0.69 11.69 -2.09
C ALA A 9 -0.22 11.44 -3.31
N GLU A 10 -0.30 12.40 -4.26
CA GLU A 10 -0.96 12.21 -5.56
C GLU A 10 -0.37 11.04 -6.37
N GLU A 11 0.89 10.64 -6.14
CA GLU A 11 1.49 9.46 -6.78
C GLU A 11 0.82 8.16 -6.34
N PHE A 12 0.20 8.15 -5.16
CA PHE A 12 -0.65 7.05 -4.73
C PHE A 12 -1.98 6.99 -5.49
N GLY A 13 -2.37 8.08 -6.15
CA GLY A 13 -3.66 8.17 -6.85
C GLY A 13 -4.85 8.45 -5.93
N PHE A 14 -4.61 8.87 -4.68
CA PHE A 14 -5.64 9.35 -3.77
C PHE A 14 -6.04 10.81 -4.09
N HIS A 15 -7.22 11.21 -3.61
CA HIS A 15 -7.82 12.51 -3.82
C HIS A 15 -8.38 13.08 -2.52
N ALA A 16 -8.67 14.38 -2.52
CA ALA A 16 -9.35 15.03 -1.40
C ALA A 16 -10.72 14.39 -1.15
N GLY A 17 -10.96 13.98 0.10
CA GLY A 17 -12.16 13.28 0.57
C GLY A 17 -12.07 11.76 0.52
N ASP A 18 -11.01 11.17 -0.03
CA ASP A 18 -10.83 9.71 -0.05
C ASP A 18 -10.56 9.20 1.38
N LEU A 19 -11.35 8.23 1.83
CA LEU A 19 -11.09 7.49 3.06
C LEU A 19 -10.09 6.37 2.78
N VAL A 20 -8.89 6.45 3.37
CA VAL A 20 -7.82 5.48 3.14
C VAL A 20 -7.63 4.60 4.38
N GLN A 21 -7.65 3.28 4.16
CA GLN A 21 -7.40 2.30 5.21
C GLN A 21 -5.94 1.83 5.21
N GLU A 22 -5.36 1.70 6.40
CA GLU A 22 -4.05 1.10 6.59
C GLU A 22 -4.11 -0.26 7.27
N TRP A 23 -3.34 -1.19 6.73
CA TRP A 23 -3.24 -2.57 7.19
C TRP A 23 -1.82 -2.88 7.66
N LEU A 24 -1.70 -3.76 8.67
CA LEU A 24 -0.41 -4.17 9.24
C LEU A 24 0.44 -3.02 9.78
N TRP A 25 -0.19 -1.96 10.27
CA TRP A 25 0.51 -0.86 10.93
C TRP A 25 1.30 -1.40 12.15
N ASP A 26 2.50 -0.86 12.36
CA ASP A 26 3.34 -1.13 13.54
C ASP A 26 4.23 0.11 13.82
N ASP A 27 4.94 0.14 14.94
CA ASP A 27 5.70 1.31 15.41
C ASP A 27 6.87 1.74 14.47
N ASP A 28 7.25 0.93 13.48
CA ASP A 28 8.33 1.20 12.51
C ASP A 28 7.85 1.78 11.17
N VAL A 29 6.53 2.05 11.01
CA VAL A 29 6.02 2.72 9.80
C VAL A 29 6.60 4.14 9.65
N ASP A 30 6.46 4.69 8.44
CA ASP A 30 6.86 6.07 8.18
C ASP A 30 5.66 7.01 8.31
N ASP A 31 5.56 7.68 9.46
CA ASP A 31 4.52 8.68 9.72
C ASP A 31 4.52 9.85 8.71
N SER A 32 5.63 10.10 8.01
CA SER A 32 5.65 11.14 6.98
C SER A 32 4.86 10.74 5.73
N ILE A 33 4.72 9.44 5.46
CA ILE A 33 3.83 8.94 4.40
C ILE A 33 2.38 9.12 4.84
N ARG A 34 2.05 8.70 6.08
CA ARG A 34 0.71 8.83 6.67
C ARG A 34 0.24 10.28 6.64
N ALA A 35 1.04 11.18 7.22
CA ALA A 35 0.73 12.60 7.27
C ALA A 35 0.52 13.25 5.88
N LYS A 36 1.23 12.80 4.84
CA LYS A 36 1.03 13.29 3.47
C LYS A 36 -0.28 12.80 2.86
N ILE A 37 -0.67 11.57 3.14
CA ILE A 37 -1.96 11.02 2.67
C ILE A 37 -3.10 11.75 3.38
N GLU A 38 -3.00 11.94 4.70
CA GLU A 38 -3.99 12.68 5.49
C GLU A 38 -4.09 14.16 5.08
N GLU A 39 -2.96 14.81 4.79
CA GLU A 39 -2.97 16.20 4.29
C GLU A 39 -3.62 16.30 2.90
N LEU A 40 -3.38 15.34 2.01
CA LEU A 40 -3.97 15.31 0.67
C LEU A 40 -5.47 15.02 0.70
N THR A 41 -5.86 14.00 1.46
CA THR A 41 -7.26 13.54 1.57
C THR A 41 -8.10 14.48 2.43
N GLY A 42 -7.49 15.09 3.45
CA GLY A 42 -8.20 15.84 4.49
C GLY A 42 -8.86 14.95 5.54
N GLU A 43 -8.65 13.64 5.48
CA GLU A 43 -9.21 12.63 6.39
C GLU A 43 -8.08 11.91 7.15
N GLU A 44 -8.36 11.42 8.36
CA GLU A 44 -7.42 10.56 9.10
C GLU A 44 -7.43 9.14 8.52
N LEU A 45 -6.28 8.46 8.54
CA LEU A 45 -6.22 7.05 8.15
C LEU A 45 -7.02 6.20 9.13
N VAL A 46 -7.75 5.22 8.59
CA VAL A 46 -8.49 4.23 9.39
C VAL A 46 -7.74 2.90 9.43
N ASP A 47 -7.86 2.17 10.54
CA ASP A 47 -7.21 0.86 10.73
C ASP A 47 -8.02 -0.29 10.08
N GLU A 48 -7.44 -1.48 10.10
CA GLU A 48 -8.04 -2.71 9.55
C GLU A 48 -9.35 -3.14 10.22
N ASP A 49 -9.66 -2.62 11.42
CA ASP A 49 -10.92 -2.90 12.12
C ASP A 49 -12.10 -2.05 11.60
N TYR A 50 -11.84 -1.08 10.71
CA TYR A 50 -12.89 -0.28 10.07
C TYR A 50 -13.79 -1.13 9.17
N ASP A 51 -15.09 -1.18 9.50
CA ASP A 51 -16.05 -2.15 8.96
C ASP A 51 -16.89 -1.62 7.77
N SER A 52 -16.50 -0.51 7.17
CA SER A 52 -17.18 0.11 6.03
C SER A 52 -16.28 0.22 4.81
N ALA A 53 -16.88 0.44 3.63
CA ALA A 53 -16.13 0.59 2.39
C ALA A 53 -15.21 1.81 2.45
N VAL A 54 -14.02 1.66 1.85
CA VAL A 54 -12.98 2.70 1.79
C VAL A 54 -12.62 3.01 0.33
N ASP A 55 -12.04 4.18 0.10
CA ASP A 55 -11.70 4.67 -1.24
C ASP A 55 -10.27 4.27 -1.65
N GLY A 56 -9.43 3.91 -0.67
CA GLY A 56 -8.04 3.54 -0.88
C GLY A 56 -7.48 2.66 0.21
N VAL A 57 -6.41 1.92 -0.11
CA VAL A 57 -5.73 1.04 0.85
C VAL A 57 -4.21 1.19 0.73
N ILE A 58 -3.54 1.20 1.89
CA ILE A 58 -2.11 0.97 2.04
C ILE A 58 -1.87 -0.25 2.97
N ILE A 59 -0.91 -1.09 2.62
CA ILE A 59 -0.50 -2.27 3.42
C ILE A 59 0.96 -2.12 3.79
N TRP A 60 1.29 -2.13 5.09
CA TRP A 60 2.66 -2.05 5.60
C TRP A 60 3.28 -3.44 5.74
N TRP A 61 4.05 -3.89 4.75
CA TRP A 61 4.59 -5.26 4.71
C TRP A 61 6.06 -5.36 5.11
N ARG A 62 6.41 -6.32 5.97
CA ARG A 62 7.78 -6.68 6.34
C ARG A 62 8.08 -8.14 5.95
N ASP A 63 9.31 -8.40 5.51
CA ASP A 63 9.82 -9.75 5.23
C ASP A 63 10.02 -10.51 6.55
N GLY A 64 9.26 -11.59 6.74
CA GLY A 64 9.20 -12.33 8.00
C GLY A 64 7.77 -12.73 8.38
N ASP A 65 6.81 -11.96 7.88
CA ASP A 65 5.41 -12.36 7.73
C ASP A 65 5.34 -13.30 6.49
N ASP A 66 4.57 -14.39 6.53
CA ASP A 66 4.61 -15.44 5.48
C ASP A 66 4.02 -14.91 4.15
N GLU A 67 4.56 -15.28 2.98
CA GLU A 67 4.04 -14.76 1.68
C GLU A 67 2.54 -15.08 1.47
N ASP A 68 2.11 -16.25 1.95
CA ASP A 68 0.71 -16.65 1.94
C ASP A 68 -0.15 -15.71 2.80
N GLU A 69 0.39 -15.14 3.89
CA GLU A 69 -0.28 -14.12 4.71
C GLU A 69 -0.39 -12.78 3.97
N LEU A 70 0.62 -12.37 3.20
CA LEU A 70 0.49 -11.17 2.36
C LEU A 70 -0.57 -11.36 1.28
N ALA A 71 -0.64 -12.54 0.65
CA ALA A 71 -1.64 -12.82 -0.36
C ALA A 71 -3.06 -12.73 0.23
N ASP A 72 -3.30 -13.33 1.40
CA ASP A 72 -4.59 -13.27 2.09
C ASP A 72 -4.91 -11.83 2.52
N THR A 73 -3.94 -11.10 3.08
CA THR A 73 -4.10 -9.68 3.45
C THR A 73 -4.49 -8.82 2.25
N ILE A 74 -3.87 -9.04 1.08
CA ILE A 74 -4.21 -8.33 -0.15
C ILE A 74 -5.66 -8.62 -0.56
N VAL A 75 -6.12 -9.87 -0.42
CA VAL A 75 -7.51 -10.25 -0.74
C VAL A 75 -8.49 -9.58 0.22
N ASP A 76 -8.21 -9.60 1.52
CA ASP A 76 -9.08 -9.01 2.55
C ASP A 76 -9.16 -7.49 2.42
N ALA A 77 -8.03 -6.81 2.24
CA ALA A 77 -7.99 -5.36 2.06
C ALA A 77 -8.67 -4.93 0.74
N TYR A 78 -8.56 -5.72 -0.32
CA TYR A 78 -9.29 -5.44 -1.56
C TYR A 78 -10.81 -5.69 -1.44
N ALA A 79 -11.27 -6.53 -0.52
CA ALA A 79 -12.69 -6.80 -0.34
C ALA A 79 -13.49 -5.61 0.21
N VAL A 80 -12.81 -4.71 0.93
CA VAL A 80 -13.39 -3.48 1.49
C VAL A 80 -13.14 -2.24 0.61
N LEU A 81 -12.29 -2.37 -0.41
CA LEU A 81 -11.96 -1.31 -1.35
C LEU A 81 -13.09 -1.06 -2.35
N GLY A 82 -13.64 0.15 -2.34
CA GLY A 82 -14.63 0.63 -3.28
C GLY A 82 -14.05 0.88 -4.69
N ASP A 83 -14.92 0.76 -5.70
CA ASP A 83 -14.71 1.23 -7.10
C ASP A 83 -13.30 1.00 -7.73
N ASP A 84 -12.64 -0.11 -7.40
CA ASP A 84 -11.26 -0.39 -7.86
C ASP A 84 -10.28 0.75 -7.55
N GLY A 85 -10.38 1.33 -6.35
CA GLY A 85 -9.53 2.41 -5.84
C GLY A 85 -8.04 2.03 -5.73
N PRO A 86 -7.17 2.97 -5.32
CA PRO A 86 -5.75 2.71 -5.23
C PRO A 86 -5.41 1.73 -4.10
N LEU A 87 -4.64 0.70 -4.41
CA LEU A 87 -4.15 -0.32 -3.47
C LEU A 87 -2.63 -0.40 -3.53
N TRP A 88 -1.96 -0.15 -2.41
CA TRP A 88 -0.51 -0.10 -2.34
C TRP A 88 0.05 -1.02 -1.27
N VAL A 89 1.11 -1.76 -1.61
CA VAL A 89 1.96 -2.44 -0.63
C VAL A 89 3.22 -1.62 -0.41
N LEU A 90 3.46 -1.21 0.83
CA LEU A 90 4.65 -0.52 1.28
C LEU A 90 5.63 -1.52 1.87
N THR A 91 6.89 -1.46 1.46
CA THR A 91 7.95 -2.34 1.96
C THR A 91 9.20 -1.56 2.35
N PRO A 92 9.94 -1.97 3.39
CA PRO A 92 11.25 -1.41 3.68
C PRO A 92 12.19 -1.57 2.49
N LYS A 93 13.02 -0.56 2.25
CA LYS A 93 14.00 -0.59 1.16
C LYS A 93 15.01 -1.72 1.35
N PRO A 94 15.56 -2.29 0.25
CA PRO A 94 16.61 -3.30 0.32
C PRO A 94 17.75 -2.92 1.27
N GLY A 95 18.09 -3.83 2.19
CA GLY A 95 19.11 -3.62 3.22
C GLY A 95 18.59 -3.03 4.53
N ARG A 96 17.29 -2.76 4.65
CA ARG A 96 16.63 -2.43 5.93
C ARG A 96 16.06 -3.68 6.61
N PRO A 97 15.88 -3.66 7.94
CA PRO A 97 15.11 -4.70 8.63
C PRO A 97 13.72 -4.84 8.00
N GLY A 98 13.23 -6.08 7.85
CA GLY A 98 11.93 -6.35 7.22
C GLY A 98 11.87 -6.07 5.72
N ALA A 99 12.99 -5.82 5.03
CA ALA A 99 12.96 -5.59 3.59
C ALA A 99 12.60 -6.85 2.80
N ALA A 100 11.49 -6.81 2.06
CA ALA A 100 11.02 -7.91 1.24
C ALA A 100 11.94 -8.20 0.04
N SER A 101 12.00 -9.46 -0.36
CA SER A 101 12.61 -9.83 -1.64
C SER A 101 11.83 -9.24 -2.82
N SER A 102 12.50 -9.03 -3.96
CA SER A 102 11.83 -8.51 -5.16
C SER A 102 10.74 -9.44 -5.71
N SER A 103 10.75 -10.71 -5.31
CA SER A 103 9.78 -11.73 -5.71
C SER A 103 8.61 -11.89 -4.73
N THR A 104 8.76 -11.52 -3.45
CA THR A 104 7.75 -11.77 -2.41
C THR A 104 6.44 -11.08 -2.75
N VAL A 105 6.46 -9.74 -2.90
CA VAL A 105 5.24 -8.96 -3.20
C VAL A 105 4.64 -9.33 -4.56
N GLN A 106 5.48 -9.64 -5.56
CA GLN A 106 5.01 -10.06 -6.88
C GLN A 106 4.28 -11.41 -6.83
N SER A 107 4.76 -12.35 -6.04
CA SER A 107 4.20 -13.69 -5.94
C SER A 107 2.91 -13.67 -5.11
N ALA A 108 2.91 -12.95 -3.98
CA ALA A 108 1.70 -12.70 -3.19
C ALA A 108 0.60 -11.99 -3.99
N ALA A 109 0.94 -10.88 -4.69
CA ALA A 109 -0.02 -10.17 -5.54
C ALA A 109 -0.62 -11.09 -6.60
N LYS A 110 0.19 -11.96 -7.22
CA LYS A 110 -0.29 -12.91 -8.22
C LYS A 110 -1.22 -13.96 -7.61
N THR A 111 -0.91 -14.47 -6.43
CA THR A 111 -1.77 -15.40 -5.67
C THR A 111 -3.10 -14.74 -5.34
N ALA A 112 -3.09 -13.46 -4.96
CA ALA A 112 -4.27 -12.64 -4.70
C ALA A 112 -5.04 -12.19 -5.97
N GLY A 113 -4.63 -12.60 -7.17
CA GLY A 113 -5.32 -12.24 -8.41
C GLY A 113 -5.00 -10.83 -8.93
N MET A 114 -3.81 -10.32 -8.65
CA MET A 114 -3.38 -8.96 -8.97
C MET A 114 -2.05 -8.90 -9.72
N ASN A 115 -1.80 -7.77 -10.40
CA ASN A 115 -0.50 -7.37 -10.93
C ASN A 115 0.15 -6.37 -9.98
N ALA A 116 1.41 -6.62 -9.62
CA ALA A 116 2.27 -5.66 -8.95
C ALA A 116 2.98 -4.77 -9.98
N ALA A 117 2.96 -3.45 -9.77
CA ALA A 117 3.74 -2.49 -10.55
C ALA A 117 5.22 -2.52 -10.15
N THR A 118 6.05 -1.80 -10.91
CA THR A 118 7.44 -1.54 -10.51
C THR A 118 7.47 -0.75 -9.18
N PRO A 119 8.28 -1.15 -8.19
CA PRO A 119 8.40 -0.40 -6.94
C PRO A 119 8.86 1.04 -7.17
N LEU A 120 8.25 1.98 -6.45
CA LEU A 120 8.62 3.40 -6.41
C LEU A 120 9.14 3.75 -5.02
N THR A 121 10.13 4.62 -4.94
CA THR A 121 10.60 5.14 -3.65
C THR A 121 9.64 6.22 -3.15
N VAL A 122 8.91 5.92 -2.08
CA VAL A 122 7.89 6.80 -1.49
C VAL A 122 8.41 7.60 -0.30
N SER A 123 9.46 7.12 0.37
CA SER A 123 10.15 7.87 1.44
C SER A 123 11.64 7.54 1.53
N SER A 124 12.34 8.00 2.57
CA SER A 124 13.75 7.66 2.81
C SER A 124 13.96 6.16 2.97
N ASP A 125 13.02 5.47 3.60
CA ASP A 125 13.18 4.10 4.08
C ASP A 125 12.21 3.11 3.44
N TRP A 126 11.17 3.59 2.77
CA TRP A 126 10.12 2.75 2.19
C TRP A 126 9.99 2.87 0.67
N ASN A 127 9.60 1.75 0.05
CA ASN A 127 9.13 1.70 -1.33
C ASN A 127 7.64 1.36 -1.36
N GLY A 128 6.91 1.90 -2.34
CA GLY A 128 5.52 1.57 -2.62
C GLY A 128 5.37 0.78 -3.92
N ILE A 129 4.50 -0.22 -3.89
CA ILE A 129 4.18 -1.10 -5.02
C ILE A 129 2.68 -1.03 -5.24
N HIS A 130 2.26 -0.41 -6.34
CA HIS A 130 0.85 -0.34 -6.69
C HIS A 130 0.34 -1.70 -7.19
N LEU A 131 -0.77 -2.16 -6.64
CA LEU A 131 -1.44 -3.39 -7.08
C LEU A 131 -2.64 -3.04 -7.94
N ARG A 132 -2.89 -3.89 -8.95
CA ARG A 132 -4.09 -3.79 -9.78
C ARG A 132 -4.68 -5.17 -9.98
N ALA A 133 -5.96 -5.33 -9.68
CA ALA A 133 -6.68 -6.57 -9.98
C ALA A 133 -6.48 -6.97 -11.45
N PHE A 134 -6.39 -8.28 -11.72
CA PHE A 134 -6.44 -8.77 -13.08
C PHE A 134 -7.72 -8.24 -13.72
N GLY A 135 -7.59 -7.49 -14.82
CA GLY A 135 -8.74 -6.87 -15.46
C GLY A 135 -9.83 -7.92 -15.70
N LYS A 136 -11.04 -7.66 -15.19
CA LYS A 136 -12.20 -8.51 -15.48
C LYS A 136 -12.31 -8.61 -16.99
N GLY A 137 -12.06 -9.80 -17.53
CA GLY A 137 -12.22 -10.07 -18.94
C GLY A 137 -13.59 -9.56 -19.38
N LYS A 138 -13.60 -8.64 -20.34
CA LYS A 138 -14.82 -8.21 -21.03
C LYS A 138 -15.50 -9.39 -21.71
#